data_AF-A0A9Q8TKH7-F1
#
_entry.id   AF-A0A9Q8TKH7-F1
#
_cell.length_a   1.000
_cell.length_b   1.000
_cell.length_c   1.000
_cell.angle_alpha   90.00
_cell.angle_beta   90.00
_cell.angle_gamma   90.00
#
_symmetry.space_group_name_H-M   'P 1'
#
loop_
_entity.id
_entity.type
_entity.pdbx_description
1 polymer ?
#
loop_
_entity_poly.entity_id
_entity_poly.type
_entity_poly.pdbx_seq_one_letter_code
_entity_poly.pdbx_strand_id
1 'polypeptide(L)'
;MLLVPSTELSQPKILHLHIINNSIYINNIQIISKHSVARLGIMHVLLAQFWQDFKSGLPAEKYKFLNINQLGEHLGFNSEIHNLEYKIRRPLNRMIKAIKEILSKELGANCNDVIENIGWPGYSCKDHGYRLNPFILSLGAAKSTGRFL
;
A
#
# COMPACT_ATOMS: atom_id res chain seq x y z
N MET A 1 36.22 26.61 11.91
CA MET A 1 34.95 25.93 12.26
C MET A 1 34.25 25.58 10.97
N LEU A 2 34.19 24.28 10.64
CA LEU A 2 33.46 23.80 9.47
C LEU A 2 32.00 23.56 9.89
N LEU A 3 31.07 24.30 9.27
CA LEU A 3 29.65 24.06 9.37
C LEU A 3 29.35 22.71 8.70
N VAL A 4 29.08 21.70 9.53
CA VAL A 4 28.48 20.45 9.06
C VAL A 4 27.05 20.79 8.63
N PRO A 5 26.62 20.45 7.39
CA PRO A 5 25.22 20.61 7.04
C PRO A 5 24.44 19.65 7.94
N SER A 6 23.57 20.20 8.77
CA SER A 6 22.53 19.42 9.43
C SER A 6 21.70 18.75 8.34
N THR A 7 21.95 17.46 8.12
CA THR A 7 21.00 16.56 7.47
C THR A 7 19.75 16.58 8.34
N GLU A 8 18.86 17.54 8.09
CA GLU A 8 17.49 17.41 8.50
C GLU A 8 17.02 16.09 7.90
N LEU A 9 16.90 15.07 8.76
CA LEU A 9 16.13 13.87 8.48
C LEU A 9 14.70 14.36 8.23
N SER A 10 14.42 14.71 6.97
CA SER A 10 13.11 15.07 6.48
C SER A 10 12.14 14.02 7.01
N GLN A 11 11.29 14.40 7.96
CA GLN A 11 10.32 13.47 8.49
C GLN A 11 9.49 12.96 7.31
N PRO A 12 9.26 11.64 7.21
CA PRO A 12 8.54 11.10 6.08
C PRO A 12 7.17 11.77 5.99
N LYS A 13 6.91 12.39 4.85
CA LYS A 13 5.65 13.08 4.60
C LYS A 13 4.50 12.10 4.77
N ILE A 14 3.63 12.35 5.76
CA ILE A 14 2.43 11.55 5.97
C ILE A 14 1.53 11.65 4.73
N LEU A 15 1.11 10.50 4.26
CA LEU A 15 0.24 10.27 3.12
C LEU A 15 -1.15 9.92 3.64
N HIS A 16 -2.16 10.67 3.21
CA HIS A 16 -3.55 10.46 3.60
C HIS A 16 -4.24 9.56 2.58
N LEU A 17 -4.55 8.33 2.98
CA LEU A 17 -5.28 7.39 2.14
C LEU A 17 -6.79 7.62 2.31
N HIS A 18 -7.48 7.74 1.18
CA HIS A 18 -8.94 7.87 1.10
C HIS A 18 -9.53 6.87 0.11
N ILE A 19 -10.74 6.41 0.42
CA ILE A 19 -11.55 5.57 -0.46
C ILE A 19 -12.79 6.37 -0.85
N ILE A 20 -12.96 6.63 -2.15
CA ILE A 20 -14.11 7.37 -2.70
C ILE A 20 -14.65 6.59 -3.88
N ASN A 21 -15.93 6.20 -3.83
CA ASN A 21 -16.60 5.45 -4.91
C ASN A 21 -15.79 4.24 -5.41
N ASN A 22 -15.27 3.45 -4.46
CA ASN A 22 -14.42 2.27 -4.72
C ASN A 22 -13.12 2.57 -5.50
N SER A 23 -12.68 3.83 -5.52
CA SER A 23 -11.36 4.24 -6.00
C SER A 23 -10.49 4.63 -4.81
N ILE A 24 -9.18 4.42 -4.94
CA ILE A 24 -8.20 4.70 -3.89
C ILE A 24 -7.44 5.97 -4.24
N TYR A 25 -7.37 6.88 -3.27
CA TYR A 25 -6.68 8.15 -3.38
C TYR A 25 -5.62 8.27 -2.29
N ILE A 26 -4.53 8.95 -2.60
CA ILE A 26 -3.52 9.40 -1.65
C ILE A 26 -3.35 10.90 -1.81
N ASN A 27 -3.52 11.68 -0.73
CA ASN A 27 -3.45 13.15 -0.79
C ASN A 27 -4.31 13.75 -1.92
N ASN A 28 -5.54 13.22 -2.09
CA ASN A 28 -6.48 13.57 -3.17
C ASN A 28 -6.05 13.19 -4.60
N ILE A 29 -4.94 12.48 -4.77
CA ILE A 29 -4.48 11.96 -6.06
C ILE A 29 -5.01 10.54 -6.23
N GLN A 30 -5.75 10.27 -7.32
CA GLN A 30 -6.27 8.93 -7.59
C GLN A 30 -5.11 7.99 -7.97
N ILE A 31 -4.87 6.98 -7.13
CA ILE A 31 -3.81 5.99 -7.38
C ILE A 31 -4.35 4.67 -7.92
N ILE A 32 -5.61 4.33 -7.63
CA ILE A 32 -6.28 3.14 -8.19
C ILE A 32 -7.71 3.52 -8.58
N SER A 33 -8.05 3.31 -9.85
CA SER A 33 -9.41 3.54 -10.35
C SER A 33 -10.35 2.38 -10.01
N LYS A 34 -11.64 2.69 -9.83
CA LYS A 34 -12.72 1.69 -9.61
C LYS A 34 -12.81 0.60 -10.68
N HIS A 35 -12.25 0.83 -11.88
CA HIS A 35 -12.24 -0.13 -12.98
C HIS A 35 -11.08 -1.13 -12.89
N SER A 36 -10.12 -0.90 -11.99
CA SER A 36 -8.93 -1.73 -11.81
C SER A 36 -9.19 -2.92 -10.88
N VAL A 37 -10.16 -3.78 -11.22
CA VAL A 37 -10.73 -4.82 -10.34
C VAL A 37 -9.67 -5.65 -9.62
N ALA A 38 -8.69 -6.21 -10.33
CA ALA A 38 -7.65 -7.03 -9.72
C ALA A 38 -6.78 -6.26 -8.70
N ARG A 39 -6.43 -5.00 -9.02
CA ARG A 39 -5.63 -4.13 -8.14
C ARG A 39 -6.44 -3.69 -6.91
N LEU A 40 -7.73 -3.39 -7.09
CA LEU A 40 -8.64 -3.08 -5.99
C LEU A 40 -8.78 -4.26 -5.04
N GLY A 41 -8.98 -5.47 -5.56
CA GLY A 41 -9.06 -6.67 -4.73
C GLY A 41 -7.82 -6.81 -3.84
N ILE A 42 -6.62 -6.74 -4.43
CA ILE A 42 -5.37 -6.82 -3.69
C ILE A 42 -5.26 -5.68 -2.66
N MET A 43 -5.58 -4.45 -3.05
CA MET A 43 -5.53 -3.29 -2.16
C MET A 43 -6.51 -3.43 -0.98
N HIS A 44 -7.71 -3.96 -1.19
CA HIS A 44 -8.69 -4.19 -0.13
C HIS A 44 -8.19 -5.22 0.89
N VAL A 45 -7.53 -6.30 0.44
CA VAL A 45 -6.91 -7.27 1.35
C VAL A 45 -5.81 -6.63 2.18
N LEU A 46 -4.93 -5.84 1.56
CA LEU A 46 -3.88 -5.11 2.27
C LEU A 46 -4.44 -4.09 3.27
N LEU A 47 -5.51 -3.37 2.90
CA LEU A 47 -6.22 -2.44 3.79
C LEU A 47 -6.88 -3.17 4.96
N ALA A 48 -7.49 -4.32 4.72
CA ALA A 48 -8.13 -5.11 5.76
C ALA A 48 -7.10 -5.59 6.80
N GLN A 49 -5.94 -6.08 6.35
CA GLN A 49 -4.86 -6.49 7.24
C GLN A 49 -4.29 -5.30 8.02
N PHE A 50 -4.03 -4.17 7.34
CA PHE A 50 -3.57 -2.95 7.99
C PHE A 50 -4.53 -2.47 9.10
N TRP A 51 -5.83 -2.48 8.82
CA TRP A 51 -6.87 -2.12 9.79
C TRP A 51 -6.97 -3.12 10.94
N GLN A 52 -6.76 -4.41 10.67
CA GLN A 52 -6.72 -5.43 11.71
C GLN A 52 -5.53 -5.23 12.65
N ASP A 53 -4.34 -4.96 12.12
CA ASP A 53 -3.14 -4.73 12.92
C ASP A 53 -3.28 -3.47 13.78
N PHE A 54 -3.85 -2.41 13.20
CA PHE A 54 -4.22 -1.19 13.93
C PHE A 54 -5.18 -1.47 15.08
N LYS A 55 -6.31 -2.15 14.82
CA LYS A 55 -7.30 -2.49 15.86
C LYS A 55 -6.72 -3.40 16.95
N SER A 56 -5.73 -4.22 16.61
CA SER A 56 -5.07 -5.12 17.54
C SER A 56 -4.03 -4.40 18.41
N GLY A 57 -3.83 -3.10 18.24
CA GLY A 57 -2.88 -2.30 19.01
C GLY A 57 -1.42 -2.68 18.74
N LEU A 58 -1.13 -3.28 17.58
CA LEU A 58 0.24 -3.61 17.22
C LEU A 58 1.05 -2.31 16.99
N PRO A 59 2.32 -2.26 17.41
CA PRO A 59 3.21 -1.19 16.97
C PRO A 59 3.50 -1.33 15.47
N ALA A 60 3.78 -0.21 14.79
CA ALA A 60 3.94 -0.13 13.34
C ALA A 60 4.95 -1.14 12.77
N GLU A 61 6.05 -1.37 13.49
CA GLU A 61 7.11 -2.33 13.13
C GLU A 61 6.57 -3.75 13.00
N LYS A 62 5.54 -4.10 13.80
CA LYS A 62 4.94 -5.43 13.88
C LYS A 62 3.74 -5.63 12.95
N TYR A 63 3.40 -4.64 12.11
CA TYR A 63 2.33 -4.83 11.11
C TYR A 63 2.70 -5.96 10.16
N LYS A 64 1.75 -6.84 9.91
CA LYS A 64 1.97 -8.13 9.26
C LYS A 64 2.16 -7.95 7.75
N PHE A 65 3.17 -8.60 7.20
CA PHE A 65 3.31 -8.80 5.76
C PHE A 65 2.49 -10.00 5.30
N LEU A 66 1.88 -9.89 4.12
CA LEU A 66 1.20 -10.98 3.44
C LEU A 66 2.01 -11.44 2.23
N ASN A 67 2.17 -12.75 2.05
CA ASN A 67 2.74 -13.31 0.83
C ASN A 67 1.66 -13.54 -0.24
N ILE A 68 2.07 -13.92 -1.46
CA ILE A 68 1.12 -14.11 -2.57
C ILE A 68 0.12 -15.25 -2.34
N ASN A 69 0.46 -16.27 -1.55
CA ASN A 69 -0.46 -17.36 -1.23
C ASN A 69 -1.56 -16.87 -0.29
N GLN A 70 -1.20 -16.14 0.78
CA GLN A 70 -2.16 -15.53 1.70
C GLN A 70 -3.06 -14.51 0.99
N LEU A 71 -2.48 -13.68 0.12
CA LEU A 71 -3.27 -12.79 -0.75
C LEU A 71 -4.23 -13.58 -1.65
N GLY A 72 -3.82 -14.75 -2.15
CA GLY A 72 -4.63 -15.63 -2.97
C GLY A 72 -5.80 -16.21 -2.21
N GLU A 73 -5.56 -16.75 -1.02
CA GLU A 73 -6.59 -17.27 -0.12
C GLU A 73 -7.66 -16.21 0.17
N HIS A 74 -7.24 -14.99 0.54
CA HIS A 74 -8.17 -13.88 0.79
C HIS A 74 -8.97 -13.45 -0.45
N LEU A 75 -8.43 -13.66 -1.65
CA LEU A 75 -9.10 -13.35 -2.92
C LEU A 75 -9.88 -14.54 -3.51
N GLY A 76 -9.91 -15.69 -2.82
CA GLY A 76 -10.57 -16.90 -3.31
C GLY A 76 -9.83 -17.63 -4.43
N PHE A 77 -8.53 -17.35 -4.62
CA PHE A 77 -7.69 -18.08 -5.55
C PHE A 77 -7.07 -19.31 -4.87
N ASN A 78 -7.42 -20.49 -5.36
CA ASN A 78 -6.70 -21.73 -5.03
C ASN A 78 -5.36 -21.75 -5.78
N SER A 79 -4.24 -21.85 -5.07
CA SER A 79 -2.87 -21.87 -5.61
C SER A 79 -2.54 -23.09 -6.49
N GLU A 80 -3.26 -24.20 -6.32
CA GLU A 80 -3.12 -25.42 -7.14
C GLU A 80 -3.80 -25.26 -8.50
N ILE A 81 -4.83 -24.40 -8.56
CA ILE A 81 -5.66 -24.17 -9.76
C ILE A 81 -5.22 -22.90 -10.48
N HIS A 82 -4.82 -21.88 -9.73
CA HIS A 82 -4.57 -20.54 -10.24
C HIS A 82 -3.08 -20.21 -10.23
N ASN A 83 -2.60 -19.68 -11.35
CA ASN A 83 -1.27 -19.12 -11.42
C ASN A 83 -1.20 -17.77 -10.67
N LEU A 84 -0.82 -17.80 -9.39
CA LEU A 84 -0.76 -16.63 -8.51
C LEU A 84 0.26 -15.58 -8.96
N GLU A 85 1.28 -15.97 -9.75
CA GLU A 85 2.20 -15.00 -10.36
C GLU A 85 1.45 -14.03 -11.29
N TYR A 86 0.52 -14.56 -12.10
CA TYR A 86 -0.27 -13.75 -13.02
C TYR A 86 -1.47 -13.09 -12.36
N LYS A 87 -2.10 -13.77 -11.39
CA LYS A 87 -3.32 -13.27 -10.73
C LYS A 87 -3.03 -12.24 -9.64
N ILE A 88 -1.85 -12.31 -9.00
CA ILE A 88 -1.53 -11.49 -7.82
C ILE A 88 -0.21 -10.76 -8.01
N ARG A 89 0.92 -11.47 -8.18
CA ARG A 89 2.23 -10.82 -8.12
C ARG A 89 2.41 -9.76 -9.21
N ARG A 90 2.10 -10.09 -10.47
CA ARG A 90 2.23 -9.15 -11.59
C ARG A 90 1.31 -7.92 -11.41
N PRO A 91 0.00 -8.07 -11.12
CA PRO A 91 -0.85 -6.93 -10.79
C PRO A 91 -0.36 -6.09 -9.62
N LEU A 92 0.12 -6.72 -8.54
CA LEU A 92 0.64 -6.05 -7.35
C LEU A 92 1.90 -5.25 -7.65
N ASN A 93 2.90 -5.85 -8.31
CA ASN A 93 4.13 -5.14 -8.68
C ASN A 93 3.85 -3.97 -9.65
N ARG A 94 2.92 -4.15 -10.59
CA ARG A 94 2.48 -3.05 -11.47
C ARG A 94 1.79 -1.93 -10.68
N MET A 95 0.98 -2.29 -9.68
CA MET A 95 0.32 -1.34 -8.79
C MET A 95 1.33 -0.54 -7.97
N ILE A 96 2.30 -1.21 -7.34
CA ILE A 96 3.38 -0.57 -6.57
C ILE A 96 4.14 0.44 -7.43
N LYS A 97 4.57 0.01 -8.63
CA LYS A 97 5.28 0.88 -9.57
C LYS A 97 4.44 2.10 -9.98
N ALA A 98 3.17 1.89 -10.35
CA ALA A 98 2.28 2.97 -10.74
C ALA A 98 2.03 3.99 -9.61
N ILE A 99 1.83 3.51 -8.38
CA ILE A 99 1.66 4.39 -7.21
C ILE A 99 2.91 5.26 -7.03
N LYS A 100 4.10 4.67 -7.10
CA LYS A 100 5.37 5.39 -6.97
C LYS A 100 5.54 6.45 -8.05
N GLU A 101 5.27 6.10 -9.30
CA GLU A 101 5.36 7.03 -10.44
C GLU A 101 4.38 8.21 -10.31
N ILE A 102 3.12 7.94 -9.99
CA ILE A 102 2.08 8.96 -9.80
C ILE A 102 2.48 9.90 -8.65
N LEU A 103 2.83 9.36 -7.48
CA LEU A 103 3.16 10.19 -6.32
C LEU A 103 4.45 10.99 -6.52
N SER A 104 5.46 10.42 -7.16
CA SER A 104 6.71 11.13 -7.44
C SER A 104 6.49 12.30 -8.39
N LYS A 105 5.64 12.11 -9.40
CA LYS A 105 5.26 13.16 -10.36
C LYS A 105 4.47 14.28 -9.68
N GLU A 106 3.45 13.93 -8.90
CA GLU A 106 2.50 14.91 -8.34
C GLU A 106 3.02 15.60 -7.07
N LEU A 107 3.91 14.95 -6.29
CA LEU A 107 4.43 15.48 -5.03
C LEU A 107 5.86 16.01 -5.13
N GLY A 108 6.54 15.85 -6.27
CA GLY A 108 7.89 16.38 -6.53
C GLY A 108 9.00 15.80 -5.63
N ALA A 109 8.73 14.67 -4.97
CA ALA A 109 9.66 14.02 -4.04
C ALA A 109 9.65 12.50 -4.24
N ASN A 110 10.80 11.86 -4.02
CA ASN A 110 10.87 10.41 -3.95
C ASN A 110 10.06 9.95 -2.73
N CYS A 111 8.85 9.46 -2.98
CA CYS A 111 7.96 9.02 -1.92
C CYS A 111 8.41 7.63 -1.44
N ASN A 112 8.44 7.44 -0.13
CA ASN A 112 8.59 6.11 0.46
C ASN A 112 7.50 5.17 -0.09
N ASP A 113 7.81 3.88 -0.14
CA ASP A 113 6.92 2.91 -0.75
C ASP A 113 5.62 2.78 0.07
N VAL A 114 4.49 3.19 -0.52
CA VAL A 114 3.13 3.07 0.06
C VAL A 114 2.79 1.63 0.42
N ILE A 115 3.23 0.71 -0.44
CA ILE A 115 3.18 -0.73 -0.19
C ILE A 115 4.62 -1.18 -0.07
N GLU A 116 5.01 -1.58 1.14
CA GLU A 116 6.33 -2.14 1.38
C GLU A 116 6.39 -3.54 0.77
N ASN A 117 7.53 -3.83 0.15
CA ASN A 117 7.86 -5.13 -0.40
C ASN A 117 9.21 -5.56 0.17
N ILE A 118 9.21 -6.56 1.04
CA ILE A 118 10.42 -7.08 1.68
C ILE A 118 10.61 -8.53 1.26
N GLY A 119 11.85 -8.94 0.96
CA GLY A 119 12.19 -10.35 0.76
C GLY A 119 11.90 -11.14 2.02
N TRP A 120 11.18 -12.25 1.89
CA TRP A 120 10.73 -13.06 3.01
C TRP A 120 11.88 -13.92 3.55
N PRO A 121 12.31 -13.77 4.82
CA PRO A 121 13.39 -14.58 5.36
C PRO A 121 13.00 -16.08 5.39
N GLY A 122 13.90 -16.94 4.89
CA GLY A 122 13.73 -18.41 4.97
C GLY A 122 13.01 -19.06 3.80
N TYR A 123 12.63 -18.30 2.78
CA TYR A 123 12.06 -18.82 1.54
C TYR A 123 12.83 -18.28 0.33
N SER A 124 12.65 -18.90 -0.84
CA SER A 124 13.44 -18.64 -2.06
C SER A 124 13.52 -17.15 -2.42
N CYS A 125 14.46 -16.76 -3.29
CA CYS A 125 14.60 -15.38 -3.79
C CYS A 125 13.34 -14.77 -4.46
N LYS A 126 12.25 -15.54 -4.57
CA LYS A 126 10.96 -15.14 -5.13
C LYS A 126 9.91 -14.89 -4.05
N ASP A 127 10.15 -15.20 -2.79
CA ASP A 127 9.15 -15.06 -1.75
C ASP A 127 9.24 -13.67 -1.13
N HIS A 128 8.20 -12.89 -1.35
CA HIS A 128 8.11 -11.49 -0.97
C HIS A 128 6.88 -11.29 -0.09
N GLY A 129 7.05 -10.50 0.96
CA GLY A 129 5.98 -10.02 1.81
C GLY A 129 5.54 -8.62 1.40
N TYR A 130 4.23 -8.40 1.42
CA TYR A 130 3.62 -7.12 1.08
C TYR A 130 2.77 -6.60 2.24
N ARG A 131 2.90 -5.33 2.59
CA ARG A 131 2.00 -4.63 3.52
C ARG A 131 1.84 -3.16 3.13
N LEU A 132 0.78 -2.53 3.60
CA LEU A 132 0.70 -1.07 3.58
C LEU A 132 1.66 -0.49 4.61
N ASN A 133 2.38 0.55 4.23
CA ASN A 133 3.42 1.16 5.06
C ASN A 133 2.82 1.96 6.24
N PRO A 134 2.95 1.48 7.49
CA PRO A 134 2.36 2.14 8.65
C PRO A 134 3.09 3.40 9.10
N PHE A 135 4.33 3.62 8.63
CA PHE A 135 5.12 4.78 9.02
C PHE A 135 4.78 6.04 8.23
N ILE A 136 4.15 5.87 7.06
CA ILE A 136 3.84 6.98 6.16
C ILE A 136 2.36 7.10 5.85
N LEU A 137 1.54 6.09 6.15
CA LEU A 137 0.11 6.13 5.85
C LEU A 137 -0.71 6.53 7.08
N SER A 138 -1.64 7.45 6.85
CA SER A 138 -2.77 7.71 7.74
C SER A 138 -4.07 7.41 7.01
N LEU A 139 -5.01 6.79 7.71
CA LEU A 139 -6.36 6.54 7.20
C LEU A 139 -7.25 7.73 7.53
N GLY A 140 -7.78 8.39 6.49
CA GLY A 140 -8.71 9.49 6.66
C GLY A 140 -10.11 9.13 6.18
N ALA A 141 -11.13 9.38 7.01
CA ALA A 141 -12.50 9.38 6.53
C ALA A 141 -12.68 10.48 5.47
N ALA A 142 -13.37 10.18 4.37
CA ALA A 142 -13.74 11.21 3.41
C ALA A 142 -14.59 12.26 4.14
N LYS A 143 -14.18 13.54 4.11
CA LYS A 143 -15.07 14.62 4.52
C LYS A 143 -16.25 14.59 3.55
N SER A 144 -17.46 14.33 4.03
CA SER A 144 -18.65 14.56 3.21
C SER A 144 -18.64 16.05 2.84
N THR A 145 -18.44 16.35 1.57
CA THR A 145 -18.76 17.67 1.04
C THR A 145 -20.28 17.79 1.00
N GLY A 146 -20.87 17.93 2.19
CA GLY A 146 -22.28 18.27 2.36
C GLY A 146 -22.51 19.69 1.86
N ARG A 147 -22.72 19.83 0.55
CA ARG A 147 -23.60 20.89 0.04
C ARG A 147 -25.02 20.41 0.28
N PHE A 148 -25.55 20.71 1.46
CA PHE A 148 -26.99 20.84 1.61
C PHE A 148 -27.39 22.08 0.80
N LEU A 149 -28.15 21.85 -0.27
CA LEU A 149 -28.98 22.87 -0.90
C LEU A 149 -30.23 23.07 -0.04
#